data_AF-A0A5E4HTC4-F1
#
_entry.id   AF-A0A5E4HTC4-F1
#
_cell.length_a   1.000
_cell.length_b   1.000
_cell.length_c   1.000
_cell.angle_alpha   90.00
_cell.angle_beta   90.00
_cell.angle_gamma   90.00
#
_symmetry.space_group_name_H-M   'P 1'
#
loop_
_entity.id
_entity.type
_entity.pdbx_description
1 polymer ?
#
loop_
_entity_poly.entity_id
_entity_poly.type
_entity_poly.pdbx_seq_one_letter_code
_entity_poly.pdbx_strand_id
1 'polypeptide(L)'
;MKMKKKIILMTVLTILITSGIASAQNEIPLSPPPGYYGTVTVNGQPAPQGTTIVAKIAGEVRGSIPISTAGFYGDNPGKTKLWITGYQNEINSTVTFYLNDVAAGQTSTLAGPETDNRVDLSFIVPSGPGGGNSGGSSNGGSSGGGGGGGTTSGENLSNIDVKESHELEIFKDVLTSYRFTHALNPIRYNNVTGNVNAGVITTTVEVLKGTSSMVSSAAPGKVYKNVNVWVGTSGFATPANLKESKIVFNVQNSWLTDNKITGSQLKLLRWDGNKWITLDTNEIRKDATTTYFESATEGFSPFAISGIMGITATSTPSVTQTPIPEITRTATPPVKAPTIQNWILIVIIAAAYFIIIRKK
;
A
#
# COMPACT_ATOMS: atom_id res chain seq x y z
N MET A 1 -66.56 -38.21 -14.49
CA MET A 1 -66.15 -38.44 -13.10
C MET A 1 -64.66 -38.11 -12.97
N LYS A 2 -64.39 -36.93 -12.39
CA LYS A 2 -63.26 -36.50 -11.54
C LYS A 2 -61.81 -36.98 -11.82
N MET A 3 -60.98 -36.02 -12.28
CA MET A 3 -59.63 -35.62 -11.83
C MET A 3 -58.69 -36.71 -11.24
N LYS A 4 -57.42 -36.78 -11.63
CA LYS A 4 -56.38 -35.81 -11.20
C LYS A 4 -55.22 -35.70 -12.22
N LYS A 5 -54.90 -34.46 -12.57
CA LYS A 5 -53.69 -34.02 -13.28
C LYS A 5 -52.45 -34.42 -12.46
N LYS A 6 -51.45 -35.00 -13.12
CA LYS A 6 -50.04 -34.92 -12.70
C LYS A 6 -49.22 -34.45 -13.90
N ILE A 7 -49.11 -33.13 -14.00
CA ILE A 7 -48.15 -32.45 -14.85
C ILE A 7 -46.80 -32.62 -14.16
N ILE A 8 -45.92 -33.45 -14.70
CA ILE A 8 -44.51 -33.49 -14.31
C ILE A 8 -43.77 -32.66 -15.36
N LEU A 9 -43.66 -31.37 -15.01
CA LEU A 9 -42.83 -30.38 -15.67
C LEU A 9 -41.37 -30.69 -15.31
N MET A 10 -40.63 -31.37 -16.19
CA MET A 10 -39.16 -31.42 -16.07
C MET A 10 -38.59 -30.10 -16.58
N THR A 11 -38.56 -29.12 -15.69
CA THR A 11 -37.81 -27.88 -15.85
C THR A 11 -36.33 -28.23 -15.83
N VAL A 12 -35.66 -28.22 -16.99
CA VAL A 12 -34.21 -28.10 -17.05
C VAL A 12 -33.90 -26.66 -16.63
N LEU A 13 -33.62 -26.50 -15.33
CA LEU A 13 -33.11 -25.26 -14.76
C LEU A 13 -31.65 -25.13 -15.19
N THR A 14 -31.42 -24.53 -16.36
CA THR A 14 -30.14 -23.90 -16.68
C THR A 14 -29.93 -22.79 -15.66
N ILE A 15 -29.08 -23.05 -14.66
CA ILE A 15 -28.47 -22.00 -13.85
C ILE A 15 -27.52 -21.27 -14.80
N LEU A 16 -28.05 -20.27 -15.51
CA LEU A 16 -27.22 -19.15 -15.93
C LEU A 16 -26.74 -18.50 -14.63
N ILE A 17 -25.52 -18.83 -14.24
CA ILE A 17 -24.75 -17.92 -13.39
C ILE A 17 -24.45 -16.74 -14.31
N THR A 18 -25.38 -15.79 -14.39
CA THR A 18 -25.00 -14.43 -14.70
C THR A 18 -24.10 -14.02 -13.56
N SER A 19 -22.79 -14.19 -13.75
CA SER A 19 -21.82 -13.34 -13.09
C SER A 19 -22.39 -11.94 -13.23
N GLY A 20 -22.83 -11.37 -12.11
CA GLY A 20 -23.21 -9.97 -12.05
C GLY A 20 -22.02 -9.22 -12.59
N ILE A 21 -22.16 -8.75 -13.82
CA ILE A 21 -21.40 -7.61 -14.29
C ILE A 21 -21.75 -6.58 -13.22
N ALA A 22 -20.77 -6.20 -12.39
CA ALA A 22 -20.90 -4.99 -11.60
C ALA A 22 -21.08 -3.88 -12.64
N SER A 23 -22.32 -3.63 -13.03
CA SER A 23 -22.67 -2.39 -13.69
C SER A 23 -22.18 -1.33 -12.72
N ALA A 24 -21.25 -0.49 -13.17
CA ALA A 24 -20.97 0.78 -12.53
C ALA A 24 -22.29 1.55 -12.48
N GLN A 25 -23.08 1.27 -11.45
CA GLN A 25 -24.32 1.95 -11.20
C GLN A 25 -23.91 3.35 -10.77
N ASN A 26 -24.59 4.34 -11.31
CA ASN A 26 -24.27 5.74 -11.08
C ASN A 26 -24.62 6.06 -9.62
N GLU A 27 -23.70 5.84 -8.68
CA GLU A 27 -23.93 6.06 -7.25
C GLU A 27 -23.88 7.57 -6.98
N ILE A 28 -25.03 8.14 -6.58
CA ILE A 28 -25.13 9.57 -6.26
C ILE A 28 -24.72 9.75 -4.79
N PRO A 29 -23.59 10.41 -4.48
CA PRO A 29 -23.14 10.59 -3.10
C PRO A 29 -24.08 11.53 -2.34
N LEU A 30 -24.27 11.23 -1.05
CA LEU A 30 -24.93 12.13 -0.12
C LEU A 30 -24.07 13.37 0.06
N SER A 31 -24.62 14.52 -0.30
CA SER A 31 -23.95 15.81 -0.17
C SER A 31 -24.92 16.84 0.42
N PRO A 32 -24.56 17.49 1.54
CA PRO A 32 -23.43 17.21 2.42
C PRO A 32 -23.46 15.81 3.05
N PRO A 33 -22.28 15.21 3.34
CA PRO A 33 -22.22 13.91 3.97
C PRO A 33 -22.81 13.94 5.39
N PRO A 34 -23.45 12.86 5.86
CA PRO A 34 -23.88 12.74 7.25
C PRO A 34 -22.68 12.66 8.20
N GLY A 35 -22.82 13.28 9.37
CA GLY A 35 -21.79 13.34 10.41
C GLY A 35 -22.18 12.54 11.65
N TYR A 36 -21.18 11.93 12.29
CA TYR A 36 -21.34 11.18 13.53
C TYR A 36 -20.46 11.75 14.63
N TYR A 37 -20.98 11.78 15.86
CA TYR A 37 -20.25 12.25 17.04
C TYR A 37 -20.77 11.57 18.31
N GLY A 38 -20.00 11.63 19.40
CA GLY A 38 -20.45 11.12 20.68
C GLY A 38 -19.32 10.80 21.65
N THR A 39 -19.68 10.11 22.73
CA THR A 39 -18.68 9.57 23.67
C THR A 39 -18.10 8.27 23.14
N VAL A 40 -16.90 7.93 23.59
CA VAL A 40 -16.20 6.72 23.17
C VAL A 40 -15.37 6.13 24.30
N THR A 41 -15.63 4.86 24.60
CA THR A 41 -14.97 4.10 25.67
C THR A 41 -14.28 2.84 25.13
N VAL A 42 -13.15 2.49 25.74
CA VAL A 42 -12.41 1.24 25.50
C VAL A 42 -12.27 0.52 26.82
N ASN A 43 -12.78 -0.70 26.92
CA ASN A 43 -12.81 -1.49 28.16
C ASN A 43 -13.38 -0.69 29.35
N GLY A 44 -14.42 0.11 29.10
CA GLY A 44 -15.08 0.95 30.11
C GLY A 44 -14.34 2.23 30.51
N GLN A 45 -13.14 2.52 29.96
CA GLN A 45 -12.40 3.76 30.18
C GLN A 45 -12.56 4.72 28.99
N PRO A 46 -12.51 6.05 29.20
CA PRO A 46 -12.50 7.02 28.09
C PRO A 46 -11.39 6.70 27.09
N ALA A 47 -11.73 6.62 25.81
CA ALA A 47 -10.74 6.33 24.78
C ALA A 47 -9.68 7.45 24.72
N PRO A 48 -8.38 7.13 24.68
CA PRO A 48 -7.32 8.14 24.66
C PRO A 48 -7.40 9.09 23.47
N GLN A 49 -6.86 10.30 23.64
CA GLN A 49 -6.61 11.20 22.51
C GLN A 49 -5.71 10.50 21.47
N GLY A 50 -6.03 10.67 20.19
CA GLY A 50 -5.34 10.04 19.06
C GLY A 50 -5.94 8.70 18.62
N THR A 51 -6.81 8.09 19.43
CA THR A 51 -7.55 6.89 19.00
C THR A 51 -8.42 7.23 17.78
N THR A 52 -8.35 6.42 16.72
CA THR A 52 -9.10 6.66 15.48
C THR A 52 -10.34 5.77 15.42
N ILE A 53 -11.49 6.39 15.18
CA ILE A 53 -12.76 5.71 14.95
C ILE A 53 -13.01 5.67 13.45
N VAL A 54 -13.31 4.48 12.94
CA VAL A 54 -13.60 4.24 11.52
C VAL A 54 -15.06 3.84 11.37
N ALA A 55 -15.78 4.43 10.44
CA ALA A 55 -17.12 4.00 10.08
C ALA A 55 -17.09 3.20 8.77
N LYS A 56 -17.81 2.08 8.74
CA LYS A 56 -17.98 1.23 7.56
C LYS A 56 -19.45 1.06 7.21
N ILE A 57 -19.72 0.90 5.92
CA ILE A 57 -21.03 0.48 5.37
C ILE A 57 -20.76 -0.71 4.46
N ALA A 58 -21.50 -1.81 4.64
CA ALA A 58 -21.28 -3.06 3.91
C ALA A 58 -19.82 -3.58 3.95
N GLY A 59 -19.06 -3.24 5.00
CA GLY A 59 -17.65 -3.62 5.17
C GLY A 59 -16.64 -2.66 4.53
N GLU A 60 -17.07 -1.68 3.74
CA GLU A 60 -16.20 -0.66 3.15
C GLU A 60 -16.00 0.53 4.08
N VAL A 61 -14.78 1.07 4.14
CA VAL A 61 -14.47 2.27 4.93
C VAL A 61 -15.09 3.49 4.27
N ARG A 62 -15.97 4.18 5.00
CA ARG A 62 -16.69 5.37 4.51
C ARG A 62 -16.28 6.66 5.20
N GLY A 63 -15.60 6.60 6.34
CA GLY A 63 -15.02 7.76 7.01
C GLY A 63 -14.18 7.37 8.21
N SER A 64 -13.33 8.29 8.67
CA SER A 64 -12.57 8.12 9.91
C SER A 64 -12.35 9.44 10.64
N ILE A 65 -12.19 9.37 11.95
CA ILE A 65 -11.89 10.54 12.79
C ILE A 65 -10.93 10.17 13.92
N PRO A 66 -9.86 10.95 14.17
CA PRO A 66 -9.08 10.84 15.39
C PRO A 66 -9.78 11.56 16.56
N ILE A 67 -9.79 10.93 17.73
CA ILE A 67 -10.25 11.51 18.99
C ILE A 67 -9.30 12.63 19.38
N SER A 68 -9.81 13.87 19.39
CA SER A 68 -9.01 15.06 19.76
C SER A 68 -9.08 15.37 21.26
N THR A 69 -10.08 14.84 21.95
CA THR A 69 -10.27 14.96 23.41
C THR A 69 -10.63 13.60 23.94
N ALA A 70 -9.89 13.10 24.93
CA ALA A 70 -10.10 11.76 25.47
C ALA A 70 -11.57 11.54 25.84
N GLY A 71 -12.14 10.41 25.37
CA GLY A 71 -13.53 10.05 25.59
C GLY A 71 -14.54 10.62 24.59
N PHE A 72 -14.13 11.45 23.63
CA PHE A 72 -15.05 12.07 22.66
C PHE A 72 -14.55 11.97 21.21
N TYR A 73 -15.41 11.51 20.31
CA TYR A 73 -15.15 11.57 18.87
C TYR A 73 -16.15 12.54 18.24
N GLY A 74 -15.62 13.54 17.53
CA GLY A 74 -16.38 14.69 17.08
C GLY A 74 -16.84 15.63 18.21
N ASP A 75 -17.34 16.80 17.84
CA ASP A 75 -17.82 17.85 18.73
C ASP A 75 -19.30 18.21 18.44
N ASN A 76 -20.04 18.54 19.49
CA ASN A 76 -21.38 19.10 19.38
C ASN A 76 -21.72 20.00 20.58
N PRO A 77 -21.98 21.32 20.37
CA PRO A 77 -21.95 22.00 19.07
C PRO A 77 -20.52 22.06 18.51
N GLY A 78 -20.37 21.89 17.19
CA GLY A 78 -19.06 21.94 16.54
C GLY A 78 -19.06 21.47 15.08
N LYS A 79 -17.91 21.63 14.40
CA LYS A 79 -17.73 21.32 12.96
C LYS A 79 -16.98 20.00 12.73
N THR A 80 -16.41 19.44 13.78
CA THR A 80 -15.60 18.22 13.73
C THR A 80 -16.53 17.04 13.94
N LYS A 81 -16.86 16.32 12.87
CA LYS A 81 -17.63 15.08 12.96
C LYS A 81 -16.93 13.98 12.19
N LEU A 82 -17.24 12.74 12.53
CA LEU A 82 -16.96 11.61 11.65
C LEU A 82 -17.89 11.71 10.45
N TRP A 83 -17.44 12.43 9.43
CA TRP A 83 -18.14 12.53 8.15
C TRP A 83 -17.94 11.23 7.39
N ILE A 84 -19.04 10.63 6.91
CA ILE A 84 -18.97 9.38 6.15
C ILE A 84 -19.54 9.57 4.75
N THR A 85 -18.90 8.98 3.75
CA THR A 85 -19.40 8.93 2.37
C THR A 85 -20.45 7.83 2.25
N GLY A 86 -21.71 8.22 2.11
CA GLY A 86 -22.81 7.31 1.75
C GLY A 86 -23.42 7.71 0.42
N TYR A 87 -24.20 6.81 -0.17
CA TYR A 87 -24.92 7.05 -1.43
C TYR A 87 -26.45 7.02 -1.25
N GLN A 88 -27.19 7.66 -2.15
CA GLN A 88 -28.66 7.74 -2.09
C GLN A 88 -29.35 6.37 -2.05
N ASN A 89 -28.78 5.36 -2.73
CA ASN A 89 -29.26 3.98 -2.74
C ASN A 89 -28.91 3.19 -1.46
N GLU A 90 -28.08 3.74 -0.57
CA GLU A 90 -27.65 3.10 0.66
C GLU A 90 -28.37 3.64 1.91
N ILE A 91 -29.28 4.61 1.78
CA ILE A 91 -30.03 5.16 2.92
C ILE A 91 -30.74 4.01 3.67
N ASN A 92 -30.67 4.05 5.00
CA ASN A 92 -31.09 3.00 5.94
C ASN A 92 -30.14 1.79 6.05
N SER A 93 -29.02 1.75 5.32
CA SER A 93 -27.99 0.73 5.54
C SER A 93 -27.33 0.87 6.91
N THR A 94 -26.82 -0.23 7.44
CA THR A 94 -26.13 -0.22 8.74
C THR A 94 -24.74 0.41 8.61
N VAL A 95 -24.49 1.43 9.42
CA VAL A 95 -23.18 2.01 9.70
C VAL A 95 -22.61 1.31 10.94
N THR A 96 -21.48 0.66 10.77
CA THR A 96 -20.73 0.00 11.85
C THR A 96 -19.47 0.80 12.17
N PHE A 97 -19.18 0.99 13.46
CA PHE A 97 -18.02 1.74 13.92
C PHE A 97 -16.94 0.79 14.42
N TYR A 98 -15.69 1.11 14.13
CA TYR A 98 -14.53 0.26 14.43
C TYR A 98 -13.41 1.05 15.08
N LEU A 99 -12.71 0.37 15.97
CA LEU A 99 -11.44 0.76 16.55
C LEU A 99 -10.49 -0.42 16.39
N ASN A 100 -9.43 -0.28 15.60
CA ASN A 100 -8.46 -1.36 15.31
C ASN A 100 -9.15 -2.69 14.96
N ASP A 101 -10.12 -2.64 14.03
CA ASP A 101 -10.97 -3.76 13.57
C ASP A 101 -11.90 -4.40 14.61
N VAL A 102 -11.90 -3.92 15.85
CA VAL A 102 -12.93 -4.25 16.84
C VAL A 102 -14.15 -3.40 16.58
N ALA A 103 -15.28 -4.04 16.24
CA ALA A 103 -16.55 -3.36 16.12
C ALA A 103 -17.01 -2.82 17.47
N ALA A 104 -17.56 -1.61 17.49
CA ALA A 104 -18.26 -1.10 18.65
C ALA A 104 -19.49 -1.98 18.94
N GLY A 105 -19.94 -1.99 20.19
CA GLY A 105 -21.23 -2.60 20.54
C GLY A 105 -22.44 -1.90 19.90
N GLN A 106 -22.23 -0.70 19.35
CA GLN A 106 -23.25 0.18 18.80
C GLN A 106 -23.08 0.33 17.29
N THR A 107 -24.21 0.40 16.61
CA THR A 107 -24.32 0.72 15.19
C THR A 107 -25.27 1.90 15.01
N SER A 108 -25.29 2.45 13.81
CA SER A 108 -26.30 3.42 13.39
C SER A 108 -26.87 3.02 12.04
N THR A 109 -28.00 3.59 11.65
CA THR A 109 -28.44 3.59 10.25
C THR A 109 -27.84 4.80 9.53
N LEU A 110 -27.49 4.63 8.25
CA LEU A 110 -27.13 5.73 7.37
C LEU A 110 -28.38 6.59 7.17
N ALA A 111 -28.35 7.78 7.76
CA ALA A 111 -29.38 8.79 7.57
C ALA A 111 -29.12 9.57 6.27
N GLY A 112 -30.10 10.37 5.84
CA GLY A 112 -29.97 11.23 4.66
C GLY A 112 -28.90 12.33 4.80
N PRO A 113 -28.77 13.21 3.79
CA PRO A 113 -27.77 14.28 3.79
C PRO A 113 -28.00 15.26 4.94
N GLU A 114 -26.93 15.97 5.35
CA GLU A 114 -26.94 17.00 6.41
C GLU A 114 -27.40 16.54 7.80
N THR A 115 -27.31 15.25 8.10
CA THR A 115 -27.69 14.73 9.41
C THR A 115 -26.51 14.64 10.37
N ASP A 116 -26.70 15.16 11.58
CA ASP A 116 -25.76 15.05 12.69
C ASP A 116 -26.27 14.00 13.67
N ASN A 117 -25.53 12.90 13.79
CA ASN A 117 -25.98 11.71 14.48
C ASN A 117 -25.14 11.48 15.73
N ARG A 118 -25.77 11.55 16.91
CA ARG A 118 -25.10 11.22 18.18
C ARG A 118 -25.11 9.71 18.41
N VAL A 119 -23.94 9.09 18.49
CA VAL A 119 -23.78 7.66 18.80
C VAL A 119 -22.72 7.49 19.89
N ASP A 120 -23.07 6.93 21.03
CA ASP A 120 -22.08 6.66 22.09
C ASP A 120 -21.45 5.28 21.87
N LEU A 121 -20.14 5.24 21.64
CA LEU A 121 -19.42 4.04 21.25
C LEU A 121 -18.74 3.38 22.45
N SER A 122 -18.85 2.06 22.53
CA SER A 122 -18.10 1.25 23.48
C SER A 122 -17.41 0.09 22.76
N PHE A 123 -16.11 -0.03 22.99
CA PHE A 123 -15.26 -1.07 22.46
C PHE A 123 -14.77 -1.97 23.59
N ILE A 124 -14.90 -3.29 23.41
CA ILE A 124 -14.27 -4.28 24.27
C ILE A 124 -13.10 -4.87 23.49
N VAL A 125 -11.89 -4.46 23.84
CA VAL A 125 -10.65 -4.94 23.19
C VAL A 125 -10.00 -6.00 24.07
N PRO A 126 -9.72 -7.21 23.55
CA PRO A 126 -9.03 -8.23 24.32
C PRO A 126 -7.60 -7.78 24.61
N SER A 127 -7.27 -7.63 25.90
CA SER A 127 -5.91 -7.38 26.36
C SER A 127 -5.05 -8.64 26.12
N GLY A 128 -4.04 -8.53 25.26
CA GLY A 128 -3.05 -9.60 25.05
C GLY A 128 -2.28 -9.92 26.35
N PRO A 129 -1.82 -11.16 26.53
CA PRO A 129 -1.29 -11.63 27.80
C PRO A 129 0.15 -11.15 28.03
N GLY A 130 0.35 -10.34 29.06
CA GLY A 130 1.66 -10.17 29.71
C GLY A 130 2.07 -11.48 30.39
N GLY A 131 3.35 -11.83 30.26
CA GLY A 131 3.90 -13.13 30.66
C GLY A 131 3.67 -13.50 32.13
N GLY A 132 3.24 -14.75 32.33
CA GLY A 132 3.12 -15.42 33.61
C GLY A 132 2.95 -16.92 33.39
N ASN A 133 3.97 -17.69 33.75
CA ASN A 133 4.08 -19.13 33.61
C ASN A 133 3.07 -19.88 34.51
N SER A 134 2.32 -20.85 33.98
CA SER A 134 2.05 -22.20 34.53
C SER A 134 0.86 -22.91 33.87
N GLY A 135 1.12 -24.08 33.27
CA GLY A 135 0.33 -25.32 33.30
C GLY A 135 -1.11 -25.36 32.74
N GLY A 136 -1.33 -26.23 31.73
CA GLY A 136 -2.66 -26.82 31.49
C GLY A 136 -2.98 -27.19 30.05
N SER A 137 -3.02 -28.51 29.79
CA SER A 137 -3.45 -29.19 28.55
C SER A 137 -4.88 -28.84 28.09
N SER A 138 -5.10 -28.69 26.77
CA SER A 138 -5.89 -29.65 25.94
C SER A 138 -6.44 -29.05 24.63
N ASN A 139 -6.60 -29.95 23.66
CA ASN A 139 -7.10 -29.86 22.27
C ASN A 139 -8.14 -28.80 21.88
N GLY A 140 -8.05 -28.38 20.61
CA GLY A 140 -9.21 -27.92 19.83
C GLY A 140 -8.82 -27.25 18.51
N GLY A 141 -8.95 -27.95 17.39
CA GLY A 141 -8.65 -27.42 16.06
C GLY A 141 -9.72 -26.46 15.52
N SER A 142 -9.30 -25.54 14.65
CA SER A 142 -10.13 -25.04 13.55
C SER A 142 -9.27 -24.45 12.44
N SER A 143 -9.63 -24.84 11.22
CA SER A 143 -9.07 -24.46 9.94
C SER A 143 -9.20 -22.96 9.68
N GLY A 144 -8.07 -22.29 9.44
CA GLY A 144 -8.01 -20.88 9.10
C GLY A 144 -8.35 -20.61 7.63
N GLY A 145 -9.32 -19.72 7.42
CA GLY A 145 -9.52 -18.98 6.17
C GLY A 145 -8.95 -17.57 6.33
N GLY A 146 -8.15 -17.13 5.35
CA GLY A 146 -7.37 -15.90 5.40
C GLY A 146 -8.14 -14.62 5.08
N GLY A 147 -7.48 -13.48 5.31
CA GLY A 147 -7.89 -12.17 4.81
C GLY A 147 -7.25 -10.99 5.53
N GLY A 148 -6.22 -10.39 4.91
CA GLY A 148 -5.89 -8.96 4.98
C GLY A 148 -5.48 -8.36 6.33
N GLY A 149 -4.29 -8.70 6.83
CA GLY A 149 -3.72 -8.03 8.00
C GLY A 149 -3.11 -6.67 7.63
N GLY A 150 -3.76 -5.59 8.04
CA GLY A 150 -3.14 -4.26 8.10
C GLY A 150 -2.01 -4.29 9.12
N THR A 151 -0.81 -3.88 8.72
CA THR A 151 0.33 -3.77 9.65
C THR A 151 0.04 -2.69 10.68
N THR A 152 -0.17 -3.08 11.93
CA THR A 152 -0.04 -2.18 13.09
C THR A 152 1.34 -1.53 13.04
N SER A 153 1.41 -0.20 13.06
CA SER A 153 2.69 0.51 13.09
C SER A 153 3.47 0.10 14.34
N GLY A 154 4.70 -0.36 14.16
CA GLY A 154 5.63 -0.61 15.28
C GLY A 154 6.33 0.64 15.79
N GLU A 155 6.01 1.82 15.25
CA GLU A 155 6.68 3.09 15.51
C GLU A 155 5.91 3.95 16.54
N ASN A 156 6.62 4.78 17.29
CA ASN A 156 5.97 5.77 18.14
C ASN A 156 5.28 6.82 17.27
N LEU A 157 3.96 7.00 17.44
CA LEU A 157 3.17 7.98 16.69
C LEU A 157 3.75 9.41 16.76
N SER A 158 4.38 9.79 17.87
CA SER A 158 5.01 11.11 18.01
C SER A 158 6.18 11.31 17.04
N ASN A 159 6.85 10.23 16.64
CA ASN A 159 7.96 10.20 15.69
C ASN A 159 7.49 10.10 14.23
N ILE A 160 6.21 9.80 13.97
CA ILE A 160 5.66 9.77 12.62
C ILE A 160 5.25 11.19 12.20
N ASP A 161 5.74 11.61 11.05
CA ASP A 161 5.39 12.87 10.38
C ASP A 161 4.24 12.65 9.40
N VAL A 162 4.33 11.58 8.60
CA VAL A 162 3.31 11.18 7.62
C VAL A 162 3.16 9.67 7.64
N LYS A 163 1.93 9.19 7.50
CA LYS A 163 1.63 7.80 7.20
C LYS A 163 0.74 7.73 5.98
N GLU A 164 1.14 6.95 4.99
CA GLU A 164 0.38 6.74 3.75
C GLU A 164 0.31 5.24 3.48
N SER A 165 -0.89 4.70 3.28
CA SER A 165 -1.14 3.28 3.06
C SER A 165 -2.02 3.09 1.84
N HIS A 166 -1.74 2.05 1.06
CA HIS A 166 -2.49 1.68 -0.14
C HIS A 166 -2.66 0.17 -0.20
N GLU A 167 -3.81 -0.28 -0.70
CA GLU A 167 -4.13 -1.70 -0.87
C GLU A 167 -4.28 -1.99 -2.36
N LEU A 168 -3.50 -2.96 -2.85
CA LEU A 168 -3.55 -3.41 -4.23
C LEU A 168 -3.41 -4.93 -4.26
N GLU A 169 -3.90 -5.55 -5.32
CA GLU A 169 -3.75 -6.98 -5.53
C GLU A 169 -2.36 -7.31 -6.10
N ILE A 170 -1.66 -8.23 -5.46
CA ILE A 170 -0.39 -8.76 -5.96
C ILE A 170 -0.64 -10.12 -6.63
N PHE A 171 -0.36 -10.18 -7.93
CA PHE A 171 -0.39 -11.41 -8.72
C PHE A 171 1.02 -11.93 -9.01
N LYS A 172 1.12 -13.25 -9.21
CA LYS A 172 2.37 -13.90 -9.58
C LYS A 172 2.87 -13.38 -10.93
N ASP A 173 4.16 -13.06 -10.98
CA ASP A 173 4.90 -12.58 -12.15
C ASP A 173 4.34 -11.26 -12.75
N VAL A 174 3.49 -10.54 -12.02
CA VAL A 174 2.93 -9.24 -12.42
C VAL A 174 3.50 -8.14 -11.53
N LEU A 175 3.97 -7.06 -12.17
CA LEU A 175 4.40 -5.85 -11.49
C LEU A 175 3.18 -5.12 -10.91
N THR A 176 3.22 -4.87 -9.60
CA THR A 176 2.26 -4.05 -8.86
C THR A 176 2.97 -2.79 -8.38
N SER A 177 2.42 -1.62 -8.70
CA SER A 177 3.02 -0.31 -8.38
C SER A 177 2.16 0.45 -7.37
N TYR A 178 2.57 0.43 -6.11
CA TYR A 178 1.95 1.26 -5.06
C TYR A 178 2.45 2.70 -5.21
N ARG A 179 1.55 3.63 -5.51
CA ARG A 179 1.88 5.04 -5.73
C ARG A 179 1.60 5.88 -4.49
N PHE A 180 2.58 6.67 -4.09
CA PHE A 180 2.50 7.58 -2.95
C PHE A 180 2.55 9.04 -3.41
N THR A 181 1.68 9.88 -2.87
CA THR A 181 1.44 11.23 -3.39
C THR A 181 1.59 12.34 -2.35
N HIS A 182 1.71 11.99 -1.06
CA HIS A 182 1.84 13.01 -0.03
C HIS A 182 3.15 13.81 -0.21
N ALA A 183 3.06 15.14 -0.13
CA ALA A 183 4.18 16.05 -0.45
C ALA A 183 5.42 15.80 0.43
N LEU A 184 5.23 15.52 1.71
CA LEU A 184 6.32 15.23 2.67
C LEU A 184 6.84 13.78 2.58
N ASN A 185 6.14 12.89 1.87
CA ASN A 185 6.62 11.53 1.65
C ASN A 185 7.66 11.57 0.52
N PRO A 186 8.91 11.12 0.71
CA PRO A 186 9.89 11.06 -0.36
C PRO A 186 9.71 9.82 -1.24
N ILE A 187 9.02 8.77 -0.76
CA ILE A 187 8.70 7.59 -1.54
C ILE A 187 7.62 7.96 -2.55
N ARG A 188 7.82 7.58 -3.81
CA ARG A 188 6.89 7.84 -4.93
C ARG A 188 6.25 6.55 -5.39
N TYR A 189 7.04 5.48 -5.48
CA TYR A 189 6.55 4.16 -5.80
C TYR A 189 7.20 3.09 -4.94
N ASN A 190 6.40 2.13 -4.50
CA ASN A 190 6.90 0.83 -4.12
C ASN A 190 6.42 -0.19 -5.17
N ASN A 191 7.35 -0.66 -5.98
CA ASN A 191 7.14 -1.55 -7.10
C ASN A 191 7.47 -2.98 -6.67
N VAL A 192 6.51 -3.88 -6.69
CA VAL A 192 6.69 -5.28 -6.28
C VAL A 192 6.20 -6.22 -7.38
N THR A 193 6.97 -7.25 -7.66
CA THR A 193 6.57 -8.35 -8.56
C THR A 193 6.28 -9.57 -7.71
N GLY A 194 5.04 -10.07 -7.73
CA GLY A 194 4.66 -11.25 -6.95
C GLY A 194 5.38 -12.52 -7.42
N ASN A 195 5.79 -13.39 -6.50
CA ASN A 195 6.20 -14.77 -6.79
C ASN A 195 5.02 -15.75 -6.62
N VAL A 196 3.93 -15.29 -6.00
CA VAL A 196 2.68 -15.98 -5.76
C VAL A 196 1.49 -15.04 -6.03
N ASN A 197 0.29 -15.60 -6.16
CA ASN A 197 -0.95 -14.81 -6.12
C ASN A 197 -1.30 -14.56 -4.65
N ALA A 198 -1.04 -13.35 -4.17
CA ALA A 198 -1.20 -12.99 -2.76
C ALA A 198 -2.53 -12.27 -2.47
N GLY A 199 -3.28 -11.90 -3.51
CA GLY A 199 -4.51 -11.11 -3.36
C GLY A 199 -4.21 -9.69 -2.88
N VAL A 200 -5.16 -9.09 -2.17
CA VAL A 200 -5.03 -7.72 -1.67
C VAL A 200 -3.97 -7.64 -0.57
N ILE A 201 -2.95 -6.82 -0.80
CA ILE A 201 -1.85 -6.57 0.12
C ILE A 201 -1.75 -5.07 0.38
N THR A 202 -1.74 -4.69 1.66
CA THR A 202 -1.50 -3.33 2.11
C THR A 202 -0.01 -3.01 2.07
N THR A 203 0.38 -1.92 1.41
CA THR A 203 1.70 -1.30 1.56
C THR A 203 1.57 0.00 2.34
N THR A 204 2.39 0.17 3.37
CA THR A 204 2.41 1.36 4.22
C THR A 204 3.79 2.01 4.17
N VAL A 205 3.81 3.34 4.04
CA VAL A 205 5.01 4.17 4.21
C VAL A 205 4.77 5.13 5.37
N GLU A 206 5.69 5.14 6.33
CA GLU A 206 5.71 6.06 7.45
C GLU A 206 6.95 6.94 7.33
N VAL A 207 6.77 8.24 7.14
CA VAL A 207 7.87 9.21 7.15
C VAL A 207 8.09 9.68 8.56
N LEU A 208 9.34 9.68 9.00
CA LEU A 208 9.68 9.91 10.40
C LEU A 208 10.31 11.28 10.59
N LYS A 209 10.07 11.86 11.77
CA LYS A 209 10.70 13.11 12.24
C LYS A 209 12.14 12.86 12.68
N GLY A 210 12.41 11.70 13.24
CA GLY A 210 13.73 11.26 13.69
C GLY A 210 14.08 9.85 13.19
N THR A 211 15.05 9.23 13.84
CA THR A 211 15.40 7.82 13.60
C THR A 211 14.27 6.92 14.11
N SER A 212 13.99 5.81 13.42
CA SER A 212 12.98 4.84 13.85
C SER A 212 13.29 4.27 15.24
N SER A 213 12.25 4.01 16.06
CA SER A 213 12.42 3.30 17.34
C SER A 213 12.78 1.82 17.15
N MET A 214 12.71 1.29 15.93
CA MET A 214 13.01 -0.12 15.59
C MET A 214 14.47 -0.37 15.21
N VAL A 215 15.31 0.67 15.19
CA VAL A 215 16.75 0.55 14.90
C VAL A 215 17.58 0.90 16.13
N SER A 216 18.73 0.26 16.27
CA SER A 216 19.64 0.47 17.41
C SER A 216 20.69 1.56 17.17
N SER A 217 20.78 2.10 15.95
CA SER A 217 21.73 3.15 15.59
C SER A 217 21.19 4.02 14.44
N ALA A 218 21.57 5.29 14.41
CA ALA A 218 21.24 6.19 13.30
C ALA A 218 21.92 5.72 12.00
N ALA A 219 21.27 5.97 10.86
CA ALA A 219 21.86 5.65 9.57
C ALA A 219 23.13 6.48 9.32
N PRO A 220 24.16 5.90 8.70
CA PRO A 220 25.40 6.61 8.38
C PRO A 220 25.17 7.75 7.39
N GLY A 221 26.10 8.72 7.41
CA GLY A 221 26.10 9.86 6.50
C GLY A 221 25.13 10.96 6.90
N LYS A 222 24.75 11.79 5.93
CA LYS A 222 23.81 12.89 6.14
C LYS A 222 22.41 12.48 5.68
N VAL A 223 21.54 12.21 6.65
CA VAL A 223 20.18 11.71 6.39
C VAL A 223 19.29 12.84 5.85
N TYR A 224 18.60 12.56 4.73
CA TYR A 224 17.54 13.38 4.17
C TYR A 224 16.20 13.08 4.86
N LYS A 225 15.81 11.80 4.88
CA LYS A 225 14.57 11.30 5.50
C LYS A 225 14.78 9.88 6.01
N ASN A 226 14.23 9.61 7.20
CA ASN A 226 14.00 8.25 7.68
C ASN A 226 12.55 7.87 7.34
N VAL A 227 12.35 6.63 6.90
CA VAL A 227 11.02 6.10 6.58
C VAL A 227 10.91 4.65 7.03
N ASN A 228 9.75 4.20 7.47
CA ASN A 228 9.45 2.78 7.54
C ASN A 228 8.60 2.41 6.32
N VAL A 229 8.95 1.30 5.65
CA VAL A 229 8.13 0.78 4.56
C VAL A 229 7.74 -0.65 4.91
N TRP A 230 6.45 -0.96 4.79
CA TRP A 230 5.87 -2.26 5.10
C TRP A 230 5.03 -2.74 3.92
N VAL A 231 5.17 -4.01 3.56
CA VAL A 231 4.36 -4.68 2.52
C VAL A 231 3.76 -5.93 3.11
N GLY A 232 2.44 -5.96 3.27
CA GLY A 232 1.72 -7.03 3.94
C GLY A 232 2.12 -7.20 5.40
N THR A 233 1.61 -8.25 6.03
CA THR A 233 1.93 -8.57 7.44
C THR A 233 3.40 -8.94 7.60
N SER A 234 3.89 -8.90 8.85
CA SER A 234 5.24 -9.41 9.18
C SER A 234 5.47 -10.81 8.60
N GLY A 235 6.62 -11.01 7.97
CA GLY A 235 6.98 -12.26 7.28
C GLY A 235 6.40 -12.43 5.87
N PHE A 236 5.52 -11.54 5.40
CA PHE A 236 4.99 -11.63 4.04
C PHE A 236 6.06 -11.32 2.99
N ALA A 237 6.74 -10.17 3.12
CA ALA A 237 7.61 -9.63 2.09
C ALA A 237 9.00 -10.30 2.08
N THR A 238 9.02 -11.56 1.63
CA THR A 238 10.20 -12.40 1.48
C THR A 238 10.33 -12.88 0.03
N PRO A 239 11.50 -13.38 -0.41
CA PRO A 239 11.67 -13.96 -1.76
C PRO A 239 10.68 -15.09 -2.11
N ALA A 240 10.12 -15.76 -1.10
CA ALA A 240 9.09 -16.77 -1.32
C ALA A 240 7.80 -16.18 -1.91
N ASN A 241 7.42 -14.96 -1.50
CA ASN A 241 6.18 -14.30 -1.93
C ASN A 241 6.41 -13.18 -2.95
N LEU A 242 7.57 -12.51 -2.92
CA LEU A 242 7.92 -11.40 -3.79
C LEU A 242 9.19 -11.74 -4.57
N LYS A 243 9.11 -11.75 -5.89
CA LYS A 243 10.21 -12.08 -6.79
C LYS A 243 11.19 -10.92 -6.93
N GLU A 244 10.66 -9.70 -7.00
CA GLU A 244 11.44 -8.47 -7.13
C GLU A 244 10.74 -7.35 -6.37
N SER A 245 11.51 -6.43 -5.78
CA SER A 245 10.99 -5.24 -5.11
C SER A 245 11.91 -4.05 -5.34
N LYS A 246 11.33 -2.92 -5.73
CA LYS A 246 12.03 -1.68 -6.08
C LYS A 246 11.32 -0.49 -5.44
N ILE A 247 12.10 0.35 -4.76
CA ILE A 247 11.61 1.59 -4.17
C ILE A 247 12.08 2.74 -5.04
N VAL A 248 11.12 3.55 -5.52
CA VAL A 248 11.39 4.80 -6.21
C VAL A 248 11.12 5.95 -5.25
N PHE A 249 12.12 6.79 -5.05
CA PHE A 249 12.04 7.92 -4.13
C PHE A 249 12.65 9.18 -4.75
N ASN A 250 12.39 10.32 -4.13
CA ASN A 250 12.87 11.60 -4.61
C ASN A 250 13.55 12.43 -3.52
N VAL A 251 14.43 13.32 -3.97
CA VAL A 251 15.15 14.27 -3.11
C VAL A 251 15.14 15.64 -3.79
N GLN A 252 14.93 16.69 -2.98
CA GLN A 252 15.01 18.06 -3.48
C GLN A 252 16.44 18.40 -3.91
N ASN A 253 16.57 19.02 -5.08
CA ASN A 253 17.87 19.43 -5.64
C ASN A 253 18.61 20.39 -4.69
N SER A 254 17.88 21.30 -4.03
CA SER A 254 18.42 22.22 -3.03
C SER A 254 19.10 21.47 -1.89
N TRP A 255 18.45 20.45 -1.32
CA TRP A 255 19.04 19.66 -0.24
C TRP A 255 20.33 18.96 -0.66
N LEU A 256 20.39 18.42 -1.88
CA LEU A 256 21.63 17.81 -2.41
C LEU A 256 22.75 18.85 -2.50
N THR A 257 22.47 20.04 -3.05
CA THR A 257 23.43 21.13 -3.19
C THR A 257 23.90 21.67 -1.84
N ASP A 258 22.98 21.97 -0.93
CA ASP A 258 23.27 22.53 0.40
C ASP A 258 24.13 21.58 1.24
N ASN A 259 23.95 20.28 1.03
CA ASN A 259 24.68 19.24 1.74
C ASN A 259 25.89 18.70 0.97
N LYS A 260 26.20 19.25 -0.22
CA LYS A 260 27.33 18.87 -1.08
C LYS A 260 27.34 17.38 -1.42
N ILE A 261 26.15 16.82 -1.67
CA ILE A 261 25.96 15.40 -2.03
C ILE A 261 25.73 15.29 -3.54
N THR A 262 26.53 14.44 -4.20
CA THR A 262 26.29 14.06 -5.60
C THR A 262 25.31 12.91 -5.69
N GLY A 263 24.67 12.70 -6.85
CA GLY A 263 23.72 11.60 -7.05
C GLY A 263 24.30 10.22 -6.73
N SER A 264 25.59 9.99 -7.02
CA SER A 264 26.28 8.73 -6.70
C SER A 264 26.53 8.49 -5.20
N GLN A 265 26.56 9.56 -4.41
CA GLN A 265 26.73 9.51 -2.95
C GLN A 265 25.39 9.33 -2.23
N LEU A 266 24.27 9.61 -2.89
CA LEU A 266 22.95 9.38 -2.32
C LEU A 266 22.61 7.88 -2.39
N LYS A 267 22.28 7.32 -1.24
CA LYS A 267 21.91 5.91 -1.10
C LYS A 267 20.63 5.76 -0.31
N LEU A 268 19.84 4.75 -0.68
CA LEU A 268 18.83 4.18 0.20
C LEU A 268 19.51 3.12 1.08
N LEU A 269 19.34 3.22 2.39
CA LEU A 269 19.84 2.23 3.34
C LEU A 269 18.66 1.51 3.97
N ARG A 270 18.78 0.20 4.16
CA ARG A 270 17.79 -0.65 4.80
C ARG A 270 18.34 -1.22 6.10
N TRP A 271 17.55 -1.20 7.17
CA TRP A 271 17.88 -1.92 8.39
C TRP A 271 17.63 -3.42 8.22
N ASP A 272 18.61 -4.28 8.49
CA ASP A 272 18.45 -5.75 8.41
C ASP A 272 17.99 -6.41 9.73
N GLY A 273 17.83 -5.61 10.79
CA GLY A 273 17.59 -6.09 12.15
C GLY A 273 18.78 -5.85 13.09
N ASN A 274 19.99 -5.67 12.54
CA ASN A 274 21.22 -5.51 13.30
C ASN A 274 22.14 -4.38 12.78
N LYS A 275 22.13 -4.12 11.47
CA LYS A 275 22.95 -3.09 10.83
C LYS A 275 22.24 -2.46 9.63
N TRP A 276 22.75 -1.28 9.25
CA TRP A 276 22.35 -0.62 8.01
C TRP A 276 23.04 -1.27 6.81
N ILE A 277 22.23 -1.70 5.84
CA ILE A 277 22.69 -2.21 4.55
C ILE A 277 22.49 -1.11 3.51
N THR A 278 23.57 -0.68 2.88
CA THR A 278 23.52 0.23 1.74
C THR A 278 23.00 -0.52 0.52
N LEU A 279 21.88 -0.07 -0.04
CA LEU A 279 21.32 -0.65 -1.25
C LEU A 279 21.94 -0.02 -2.49
N ASP A 280 22.01 -0.79 -3.57
CA ASP A 280 22.31 -0.19 -4.86
C ASP A 280 21.23 0.84 -5.20
N THR A 281 21.66 2.01 -5.61
CA THR A 281 20.80 3.19 -5.75
C THR A 281 21.24 3.94 -6.99
N ASN A 282 20.32 4.05 -7.94
CA ASN A 282 20.57 4.62 -9.24
C ASN A 282 19.72 5.87 -9.42
N GLU A 283 20.34 6.95 -9.90
CA GLU A 283 19.60 8.13 -10.37
C GLU A 283 18.90 7.77 -11.68
N ILE A 284 17.57 7.88 -11.72
CA ILE A 284 16.76 7.48 -12.87
C ILE A 284 16.19 8.67 -13.65
N ARG A 285 16.04 9.82 -12.99
CA ARG A 285 15.49 11.04 -13.59
C ARG A 285 15.85 12.25 -12.75
N LYS A 286 16.08 13.38 -13.41
CA LYS A 286 16.23 14.68 -12.76
C LYS A 286 15.37 15.72 -13.47
N ASP A 287 14.65 16.52 -12.69
CA ASP A 287 13.97 17.72 -13.17
C ASP A 287 14.52 18.98 -12.48
N ALA A 288 13.89 20.13 -12.72
CA ALA A 288 14.38 21.43 -12.25
C ALA A 288 14.51 21.50 -10.72
N THR A 289 13.63 20.84 -9.98
CA THR A 289 13.55 20.95 -8.51
C THR A 289 13.91 19.67 -7.79
N THR A 290 13.90 18.52 -8.46
CA THR A 290 13.94 17.21 -7.82
C THR A 290 14.72 16.19 -8.63
N THR A 291 15.49 15.36 -7.93
CA THR A 291 16.13 14.16 -8.48
C THR A 291 15.42 12.92 -7.96
N TYR A 292 15.22 11.94 -8.83
CA TYR A 292 14.54 10.69 -8.55
C TYR A 292 15.52 9.54 -8.64
N PHE A 293 15.40 8.62 -7.70
CA PHE A 293 16.28 7.48 -7.54
C PHE A 293 15.46 6.20 -7.43
N GLU A 294 16.06 5.09 -7.84
CA GLU A 294 15.52 3.75 -7.67
C GLU A 294 16.53 2.87 -6.93
N SER A 295 16.02 2.05 -6.01
CA SER A 295 16.79 1.03 -5.31
C SER A 295 16.05 -0.30 -5.27
N ALA A 296 16.74 -1.38 -5.60
CA ALA A 296 16.23 -2.72 -5.37
C ALA A 296 16.38 -3.11 -3.89
N THR A 297 15.41 -3.85 -3.36
CA THR A 297 15.46 -4.37 -1.99
C THR A 297 14.91 -5.79 -1.91
N GLU A 298 15.47 -6.59 -1.02
CA GLU A 298 15.04 -7.97 -0.77
C GLU A 298 14.05 -8.08 0.42
N GLY A 299 13.80 -6.96 1.10
CA GLY A 299 12.90 -6.91 2.24
C GLY A 299 12.49 -5.49 2.58
N PHE A 300 11.55 -5.38 3.53
CA PHE A 300 10.94 -4.13 3.94
C PHE A 300 11.10 -3.95 5.45
N SER A 301 11.59 -2.78 5.85
CA SER A 301 11.99 -2.47 7.22
C SER A 301 12.11 -0.95 7.39
N PRO A 302 12.68 -0.42 8.48
CA PRO A 302 13.15 0.95 8.50
C PRO A 302 14.20 1.19 7.41
N PHE A 303 14.05 2.29 6.68
CA PHE A 303 14.98 2.79 5.68
C PHE A 303 15.43 4.22 6.01
N ALA A 304 16.58 4.58 5.46
CA ALA A 304 17.07 5.96 5.46
C ALA A 304 17.55 6.36 4.07
N ILE A 305 17.13 7.53 3.60
CA ILE A 305 17.71 8.18 2.42
C ILE A 305 18.85 9.05 2.93
N SER A 306 20.10 8.73 2.57
CA SER A 306 21.28 9.39 3.13
C SER A 306 22.36 9.66 2.09
N GLY A 307 23.05 10.79 2.23
CA GLY A 307 24.29 11.06 1.52
C GLY A 307 25.48 10.49 2.27
N ILE A 308 26.14 9.51 1.67
CA ILE A 308 27.33 8.87 2.25
C ILE A 308 28.58 9.58 1.69
N MET A 309 29.16 10.49 2.49
CA MET A 309 30.40 11.17 2.17
C MET A 309 31.59 10.25 2.49
N GLY A 310 32.10 9.56 1.48
CA GLY A 310 33.39 8.86 1.53
C GLY A 310 33.38 7.53 2.28
N ILE A 311 33.27 6.44 1.54
CA ILE A 311 34.50 5.87 0.98
C ILE A 311 34.42 6.07 -0.52
N THR A 312 35.53 6.53 -1.11
CA THR A 312 35.88 6.35 -2.51
C THR A 312 35.33 5.01 -3.00
N ALA A 313 34.83 4.95 -4.24
CA ALA A 313 34.61 3.66 -4.90
C ALA A 313 35.77 2.75 -4.53
N THR A 314 35.49 1.67 -3.79
CA THR A 314 36.44 0.58 -3.67
C THR A 314 36.60 0.10 -5.09
N SER A 315 37.67 0.55 -5.74
CA SER A 315 38.33 -0.25 -6.75
C SER A 315 38.48 -1.61 -6.10
N THR A 316 37.70 -2.58 -6.60
CA THR A 316 38.08 -3.98 -6.53
C THR A 316 39.58 -4.03 -6.79
N PRO A 317 40.40 -4.71 -5.97
CA PRO A 317 41.80 -4.87 -6.31
C PRO A 317 41.85 -5.39 -7.74
N SER A 318 42.48 -4.60 -8.62
CA SER A 318 42.92 -5.08 -9.91
C SER A 318 43.76 -6.31 -9.61
N VAL A 319 43.21 -7.49 -9.88
CA VAL A 319 44.00 -8.70 -9.93
C VAL A 319 45.09 -8.40 -10.95
N THR A 320 46.34 -8.43 -10.50
CA THR A 320 47.50 -8.46 -11.38
C THR A 320 47.29 -9.62 -12.34
N GLN A 321 46.83 -9.31 -13.56
CA GLN A 321 46.83 -10.26 -14.64
C GLN A 321 48.29 -10.46 -15.03
N THR A 322 48.85 -11.60 -14.65
CA THR A 322 49.97 -12.21 -15.37
C THR A 322 49.62 -12.23 -16.86
N PRO A 323 50.51 -11.80 -17.77
CA PRO A 323 50.19 -11.73 -19.18
C PRO A 323 49.90 -13.14 -19.71
N ILE A 324 48.67 -13.38 -20.15
CA ILE A 324 48.32 -14.50 -21.02
C ILE A 324 48.81 -14.11 -22.43
N PRO A 325 49.57 -14.96 -23.13
CA PRO A 325 50.12 -14.62 -24.44
C PRO A 325 49.01 -14.28 -25.44
N GLU A 326 49.26 -13.21 -26.18
CA GLU A 326 48.46 -12.68 -27.28
C GLU A 326 48.20 -13.78 -28.32
N ILE A 327 46.94 -14.18 -28.47
CA ILE A 327 46.49 -14.93 -29.64
C ILE A 327 45.85 -13.94 -30.60
N THR A 328 46.60 -13.60 -31.64
CA THR A 328 46.15 -12.77 -32.77
C THR A 328 44.85 -13.34 -33.34
N ARG A 329 43.74 -12.61 -33.19
CA ARG A 329 42.52 -12.83 -33.97
C ARG A 329 42.22 -11.59 -34.78
N THR A 330 42.39 -11.75 -36.08
CA THR A 330 42.15 -10.81 -37.17
C THR A 330 40.85 -10.04 -37.02
N ALA A 331 40.93 -8.72 -37.09
CA ALA A 331 39.79 -7.81 -37.04
C ALA A 331 38.81 -8.08 -38.20
N THR A 332 37.54 -8.31 -37.87
CA THR A 332 36.44 -8.23 -38.84
C THR A 332 35.92 -6.78 -38.84
N PRO A 333 35.69 -6.13 -39.99
CA PRO A 333 35.36 -4.71 -40.04
C PRO A 333 34.00 -4.39 -39.41
N PRO A 334 33.77 -3.12 -38.99
CA PRO A 334 32.61 -2.73 -38.20
C PRO A 334 31.32 -2.81 -39.03
N VAL A 335 30.31 -3.48 -38.49
CA VAL A 335 28.96 -3.52 -39.05
C VAL A 335 28.28 -2.16 -38.83
N LYS A 336 27.82 -1.58 -39.95
CA LYS A 336 27.03 -0.33 -40.03
C LYS A 336 25.72 -0.44 -39.25
N ALA A 337 25.36 0.63 -38.53
CA ALA A 337 24.07 0.76 -37.84
C ALA A 337 22.89 0.70 -38.84
N PRO A 338 21.75 0.07 -38.48
CA PRO A 338 20.61 -0.06 -39.38
C PRO A 338 19.85 1.27 -39.51
N THR A 339 19.74 1.72 -40.76
CA THR A 339 18.90 2.84 -41.20
C THR A 339 17.42 2.46 -41.14
N ILE A 340 16.58 3.32 -40.57
CA ILE A 340 15.11 3.16 -40.56
C ILE A 340 14.58 3.39 -41.99
N GLN A 341 14.08 2.36 -42.65
CA GLN A 341 13.25 2.49 -43.85
C GLN A 341 12.08 1.49 -43.88
N ASN A 342 10.93 2.00 -44.34
CA ASN A 342 9.71 1.34 -44.80
C ASN A 342 8.66 0.85 -43.79
N TRP A 343 7.73 1.76 -43.43
CA TRP A 343 6.39 1.46 -42.89
C TRP A 343 5.27 1.87 -43.87
N ILE A 344 5.42 1.60 -45.18
CA ILE A 344 4.37 1.97 -46.16
C ILE A 344 3.57 0.75 -46.70
N LEU A 345 3.99 -0.50 -46.47
CA LEU A 345 3.24 -1.64 -47.04
C LEU A 345 2.07 -2.15 -46.18
N ILE A 346 2.07 -1.92 -44.86
CA ILE A 346 1.04 -2.48 -43.95
C ILE A 346 -0.26 -1.65 -43.96
N VAL A 347 -0.18 -0.35 -44.24
CA VAL A 347 -1.35 0.53 -44.31
C VAL A 347 -2.18 0.29 -45.57
N ILE A 348 -1.56 -0.14 -46.68
CA ILE A 348 -2.27 -0.38 -47.95
C ILE A 348 -3.11 -1.68 -47.89
N ILE A 349 -2.65 -2.71 -47.18
CA ILE A 349 -3.39 -3.98 -47.03
C ILE A 349 -4.60 -3.79 -46.10
N ALA A 350 -4.46 -2.99 -45.02
CA ALA A 350 -5.57 -2.67 -44.13
C ALA A 350 -6.65 -1.81 -44.82
N ALA A 351 -6.26 -0.87 -45.68
CA ALA A 351 -7.20 -0.04 -46.45
C ALA A 351 -7.96 -0.86 -47.51
N ALA A 352 -7.30 -1.80 -48.21
CA ALA A 352 -7.95 -2.67 -49.18
C ALA A 352 -8.96 -3.63 -48.52
N TYR A 353 -8.65 -4.16 -47.33
CA TYR A 353 -9.56 -5.02 -46.58
C TYR A 353 -10.82 -4.25 -46.11
N PHE A 354 -10.66 -3.00 -45.68
CA PHE A 354 -11.79 -2.18 -45.21
C PHE A 354 -12.74 -1.76 -46.34
N ILE A 355 -12.23 -1.58 -47.57
CA ILE A 355 -13.06 -1.25 -48.74
C ILE A 355 -13.87 -2.46 -49.22
N ILE A 356 -13.34 -3.69 -49.10
CA ILE A 356 -14.05 -4.91 -49.51
C ILE A 356 -15.21 -5.25 -48.56
N ILE A 357 -15.09 -4.95 -47.26
CA ILE A 357 -16.16 -5.21 -46.27
C ILE A 357 -17.32 -4.22 -46.39
N ARG A 358 -17.10 -3.00 -46.88
CA ARG A 358 -18.17 -1.99 -47.02
C ARG A 358 -19.06 -2.13 -48.25
N LYS A 359 -18.80 -3.08 -49.15
CA LYS A 359 -19.56 -3.29 -50.39
C LYS A 359 -20.37 -4.60 -50.45
N LYS A 360 -20.59 -5.25 -49.31
CA LYS A 360 -21.58 -6.33 -49.17
C LYS A 360 -22.76 -5.90 -48.33
#